data_AF-A0A0A2T8U3-F1
#
_entry.id   AF-A0A0A2T8U3-F1
#
_cell.length_a   1.000
_cell.length_b   1.000
_cell.length_c   1.000
_cell.angle_alpha   90.00
_cell.angle_beta   90.00
_cell.angle_gamma   90.00
#
_symmetry.space_group_name_H-M   'P 1'
#
loop_
_entity.id
_entity.type
_entity.pdbx_description
1 polymer ?
#
loop_
_entity_poly.entity_id
_entity_poly.type
_entity_poly.pdbx_seq_one_letter_code
_entity_poly.pdbx_strand_id
1 'polypeptide(L)'
;MESTKKLDIIYPSKQNGLVVVNLCRQHSVRVNDKLLRYCCWKELTSEEFGLLLNNEVTCVEFKANHMLIIYPEYREIKLAFVPIPEQPPKNEALFQIAHYYSLWSSVRVKARYGDQLEEDLRYQSMTSPILLYAPMDIPIDITEIKHGDSVSLEKYCSKKNTWTLLCIVDNYNPLLHLIEYVFT
;
A
#
# COMPACT_ATOMS: atom_id res chain seq x y z
N MET A 1 1.05 -35.19 15.60
CA MET A 1 -0.11 -34.32 15.30
C MET A 1 0.40 -33.20 14.41
N GLU A 2 0.14 -33.30 13.11
CA GLU A 2 0.46 -32.23 12.16
C GLU A 2 -0.41 -31.02 12.48
N SER A 3 0.23 -29.92 12.89
CA SER A 3 -0.40 -28.63 13.06
C SER A 3 -0.95 -28.20 11.70
N THR A 4 -2.26 -28.32 11.51
CA THR A 4 -2.98 -27.68 10.41
C THR A 4 -2.86 -26.17 10.63
N LYS A 5 -1.80 -25.56 10.07
CA LYS A 5 -1.67 -24.10 9.97
C LYS A 5 -2.96 -23.61 9.33
N LYS A 6 -3.79 -22.87 10.08
CA LYS A 6 -4.95 -22.19 9.52
C LYS A 6 -4.45 -21.26 8.42
N LEU A 7 -4.69 -21.64 7.17
CA LEU A 7 -4.53 -20.79 6.00
C LEU A 7 -5.61 -19.73 6.11
N ASP A 8 -5.20 -18.46 6.21
CA ASP A 8 -6.20 -17.38 6.06
C ASP A 8 -6.57 -17.32 4.59
N ILE A 9 -7.86 -17.44 4.33
CA ILE A 9 -8.41 -17.48 2.98
C ILE A 9 -8.71 -16.05 2.58
N ILE A 10 -8.04 -15.56 1.55
CA ILE A 10 -8.25 -14.22 1.00
C ILE A 10 -8.80 -14.40 -0.41
N TYR A 11 -9.92 -13.73 -0.72
CA TYR A 11 -10.56 -13.79 -2.04
C TYR A 11 -10.51 -12.43 -2.75
N PRO A 12 -9.34 -11.96 -3.25
CA PRO A 12 -9.24 -10.67 -3.93
C PRO A 12 -10.09 -10.59 -5.19
N SER A 13 -10.26 -11.69 -5.95
CA SER A 13 -11.06 -11.70 -7.19
C SER A 13 -12.55 -11.38 -7.00
N LYS A 14 -13.08 -11.49 -5.77
CA LYS A 14 -14.46 -11.13 -5.44
C LYS A 14 -14.58 -9.72 -4.86
N GLN A 15 -13.46 -8.99 -4.79
CA GLN A 15 -13.33 -7.77 -4.01
C GLN A 15 -12.66 -6.70 -4.88
N ASN A 16 -13.39 -5.63 -5.18
CA ASN A 16 -12.86 -4.45 -5.86
C ASN A 16 -11.91 -3.68 -4.91
N GLY A 17 -10.71 -4.21 -4.62
CA GLY A 17 -9.79 -3.55 -3.70
C GLY A 17 -8.51 -4.32 -3.37
N LEU A 18 -7.65 -3.64 -2.62
CA LEU A 18 -6.36 -4.10 -2.11
C LEU A 18 -6.53 -4.72 -0.70
N VAL A 19 -5.78 -5.79 -0.42
CA VAL A 19 -5.68 -6.39 0.91
C VAL A 19 -4.30 -6.12 1.50
N VAL A 20 -4.28 -5.50 2.68
CA VAL A 20 -3.04 -5.23 3.44
C VAL A 20 -2.86 -6.30 4.50
N VAL A 21 -1.65 -6.87 4.56
CA VAL A 21 -1.21 -7.76 5.63
C VAL A 21 0.01 -7.16 6.31
N ASN A 22 -0.13 -6.77 7.57
CA ASN A 22 1.00 -6.30 8.37
C ASN A 22 1.83 -7.51 8.84
N LEU A 23 3.10 -7.59 8.44
CA LEU A 23 4.02 -8.64 8.91
C LEU A 23 4.87 -8.16 10.10
N CYS A 24 4.64 -6.96 10.66
CA CYS A 24 5.32 -6.50 11.87
C CYS A 24 4.49 -6.76 13.13
N ARG A 25 5.10 -7.35 14.17
CA ARG A 25 4.45 -7.65 15.46
C ARG A 25 4.22 -6.43 16.36
N GLN A 26 4.96 -5.34 16.14
CA GLN A 26 5.09 -4.28 17.15
C GLN A 26 4.14 -3.10 16.95
N HIS A 27 3.47 -3.00 15.80
CA HIS A 27 2.82 -1.76 15.38
C HIS A 27 1.45 -2.01 14.75
N SER A 28 0.63 -0.96 14.71
CA SER A 28 -0.72 -1.02 14.16
C SER A 28 -0.79 -0.45 12.75
N VAL A 29 -1.50 -1.14 11.86
CA VAL A 29 -1.88 -0.62 10.54
C VAL A 29 -3.33 -0.20 10.57
N ARG A 30 -3.60 1.01 10.07
CA ARG A 30 -4.92 1.55 9.81
C ARG A 30 -5.08 1.74 8.32
N VAL A 31 -6.27 1.45 7.84
CA VAL A 31 -6.62 1.52 6.44
C VAL A 31 -7.82 2.44 6.39
N ASN A 32 -7.85 3.41 5.47
CA ASN A 32 -8.96 4.36 5.43
C ASN A 32 -10.25 3.65 4.97
N ASP A 33 -11.20 3.46 5.89
CA ASP A 33 -12.47 2.74 5.67
C ASP A 33 -13.36 3.33 4.58
N LYS A 34 -13.15 4.61 4.20
CA LYS A 34 -13.86 5.26 3.08
C LYS A 34 -13.25 4.95 1.71
N LEU A 35 -12.01 4.43 1.68
CA LEU A 35 -11.22 4.19 0.47
C LEU A 35 -10.81 2.72 0.31
N LEU A 36 -11.09 1.85 1.29
CA LEU A 36 -10.76 0.42 1.22
C LEU A 36 -11.94 -0.46 1.63
N ARG A 37 -12.05 -1.59 0.93
CA ARG A 37 -12.77 -2.76 1.39
C ARG A 37 -11.73 -3.80 1.81
N TYR A 38 -11.68 -4.07 3.11
CA TYR A 38 -10.97 -5.19 3.76
C TYR A 38 -9.47 -5.01 4.07
N CYS A 39 -9.14 -4.95 5.37
CA CYS A 39 -7.80 -5.09 5.91
C CYS A 39 -7.72 -6.42 6.67
N CYS A 40 -6.75 -7.29 6.36
CA CYS A 40 -6.54 -8.53 7.09
C CYS A 40 -5.28 -8.39 7.95
N TRP A 41 -5.47 -8.09 9.23
CA TRP A 41 -4.37 -8.10 10.18
C TRP A 41 -4.08 -9.54 10.60
N LYS A 42 -2.82 -9.96 10.45
CA LYS A 42 -2.35 -11.25 10.95
C LYS A 42 -1.05 -11.07 11.71
N GLU A 43 -1.11 -11.25 13.03
CA GLU A 43 0.09 -11.42 13.82
C GLU A 43 0.70 -12.79 13.52
N LEU A 44 1.88 -12.79 12.89
CA LEU A 44 2.53 -14.03 12.48
C LEU A 44 3.44 -14.57 13.59
N THR A 45 3.15 -15.79 14.02
CA THR A 45 3.94 -16.55 15.00
C THR A 45 5.04 -17.42 14.36
N SER A 46 5.02 -17.61 13.04
CA SER A 46 5.98 -18.44 12.28
C SER A 46 6.58 -17.71 11.07
N GLU A 47 7.80 -18.10 10.67
CA GLU A 47 8.59 -17.54 9.55
C GLU A 47 8.02 -17.85 8.15
N GLU A 48 6.99 -18.69 8.08
CA GLU A 48 6.26 -18.97 6.84
C GLU A 48 4.77 -19.03 7.14
N PHE A 49 3.95 -18.47 6.25
CA PHE A 49 2.51 -18.63 6.30
C PHE A 49 1.97 -18.91 4.91
N GLY A 50 0.95 -19.78 4.86
CA GLY A 50 0.22 -20.00 3.63
C GLY A 50 -1.02 -19.11 3.60
N LEU A 51 -1.29 -18.59 2.41
CA LEU A 51 -2.52 -17.92 2.04
C LEU A 51 -3.25 -18.78 1.02
N LEU A 52 -4.58 -18.74 1.03
CA LEU A 52 -5.37 -19.20 -0.12
C LEU A 52 -5.75 -17.98 -0.94
N LEU A 53 -5.21 -17.84 -2.14
CA LEU A 53 -5.52 -16.78 -3.10
C LEU A 53 -6.30 -17.42 -4.26
N ASN A 54 -7.56 -17.03 -4.47
CA ASN A 54 -8.42 -17.62 -5.51
C ASN A 54 -8.52 -19.16 -5.48
N ASN A 55 -8.52 -19.76 -4.27
CA ASN A 55 -8.47 -21.21 -4.03
C ASN A 55 -7.14 -21.90 -4.37
N GLU A 56 -6.10 -21.14 -4.74
CA GLU A 56 -4.75 -21.66 -4.86
C GLU A 56 -3.97 -21.37 -3.58
N VAL A 57 -3.24 -22.38 -3.09
CA VAL A 57 -2.38 -22.21 -1.92
C VAL A 57 -1.11 -21.48 -2.37
N THR A 58 -0.90 -20.29 -1.83
CA THR A 58 0.31 -19.51 -2.00
C THR A 58 1.08 -19.51 -0.68
N CYS A 59 2.27 -20.11 -0.69
CA CYS A 59 3.20 -20.00 0.43
C CYS A 59 3.98 -18.70 0.30
N VAL A 60 3.97 -17.90 1.37
CA VAL A 60 4.66 -16.62 1.42
C VAL A 60 5.71 -16.68 2.52
N GLU A 61 6.97 -16.51 2.13
CA GLU A 61 8.08 -16.40 3.07
C GLU A 61 8.02 -15.04 3.78
N PHE A 62 8.20 -15.07 5.09
CA PHE A 62 8.22 -13.87 5.90
C PHE A 62 9.45 -13.01 5.58
N LYS A 63 9.21 -11.71 5.39
CA LYS A 63 10.27 -10.70 5.46
C LYS A 63 10.04 -9.83 6.67
N ALA A 64 10.93 -9.92 7.65
CA ALA A 64 10.87 -9.07 8.84
C ALA A 64 10.81 -7.60 8.44
N ASN A 65 10.05 -6.81 9.18
CA ASN A 65 9.88 -5.37 8.93
C ASN A 65 9.37 -5.05 7.52
N HIS A 66 8.50 -5.90 6.95
CA HIS A 66 7.78 -5.60 5.72
C HIS A 66 6.27 -5.58 5.94
N MET A 67 5.59 -4.86 5.06
CA MET A 67 4.16 -4.96 4.83
C MET A 67 3.95 -5.76 3.55
N LEU A 68 3.01 -6.72 3.57
CA LEU A 68 2.59 -7.41 2.36
C LEU A 68 1.33 -6.75 1.83
N ILE A 69 1.39 -6.35 0.57
CA ILE A 69 0.29 -5.78 -0.18
C ILE A 69 -0.15 -6.81 -1.21
N ILE A 70 -1.43 -7.17 -1.16
CA ILE A 70 -2.06 -8.09 -2.11
C ILE A 70 -3.04 -7.27 -2.93
N TYR A 71 -2.84 -7.20 -4.24
CA TYR A 71 -3.64 -6.33 -5.11
C TYR A 71 -4.08 -7.08 -6.38
N PRO A 72 -5.26 -6.74 -6.91
CA PRO A 72 -5.69 -7.27 -8.20
C PRO A 72 -4.87 -6.64 -9.34
N GLU A 73 -4.56 -7.45 -10.34
CA GLU A 73 -4.01 -6.99 -11.63
C GLU A 73 -4.65 -7.84 -12.71
N TYR A 74 -5.34 -7.23 -13.70
CA TYR A 74 -6.01 -7.90 -14.83
C TYR A 74 -6.06 -9.45 -14.80
N ARG A 75 -7.13 -10.01 -14.22
CA ARG A 75 -7.41 -11.46 -14.08
C ARG A 75 -6.46 -12.26 -13.16
N GLU A 76 -5.45 -11.63 -12.58
CA GLU A 76 -4.49 -12.20 -11.65
C GLU A 76 -4.50 -11.45 -10.30
N ILE A 77 -3.76 -12.01 -9.34
CA ILE A 77 -3.46 -11.37 -8.06
C ILE A 77 -1.95 -11.24 -7.97
N LYS A 78 -1.47 -10.05 -7.59
CA LYS A 78 -0.06 -9.80 -7.33
C LYS A 78 0.19 -9.49 -5.86
N LEU A 79 1.46 -9.67 -5.50
CA LEU A 79 1.99 -9.46 -4.17
C LEU A 79 3.12 -8.43 -4.24
N ALA A 80 3.15 -7.48 -3.31
CA ALA A 80 4.27 -6.59 -3.12
C ALA A 80 4.70 -6.60 -1.65
N PHE A 81 5.99 -6.79 -1.42
CA PHE A 81 6.60 -6.64 -0.11
C PHE A 81 7.18 -5.24 -0.01
N VAL A 82 6.66 -4.45 0.91
CA VAL A 82 7.08 -3.07 1.13
C VAL A 82 7.84 -3.00 2.45
N PRO A 83 9.12 -2.62 2.46
CA PRO A 83 9.86 -2.46 3.70
C PRO A 83 9.24 -1.34 4.52
N ILE A 84 8.99 -1.61 5.80
CA ILE A 84 8.53 -0.61 6.76
C ILE A 84 9.73 0.31 7.05
N PRO A 85 9.63 1.62 6.82
CA PRO A 85 10.72 2.55 7.07
C PRO A 85 10.98 2.71 8.57
N GLU A 86 12.11 3.33 8.90
CA GLU A 86 12.37 3.78 10.26
C GLU A 86 11.30 4.78 10.73
N GLN A 87 11.08 4.82 12.04
CA GLN A 87 10.12 5.72 12.66
C GLN A 87 10.47 7.19 12.33
N PRO A 88 9.50 8.01 11.89
CA PRO A 88 9.75 9.44 11.70
C PRO A 88 10.09 10.13 13.03
N PRO A 89 10.80 11.27 13.00
CA PRO A 89 10.98 12.13 14.15
C PRO A 89 9.65 12.52 14.82
N LYS A 90 9.75 12.97 16.08
CA LYS A 90 8.59 13.29 16.89
C LYS A 90 7.76 14.41 16.26
N ASN A 91 6.45 14.17 16.14
CA ASN A 91 5.48 15.07 15.48
C ASN A 91 5.62 15.16 13.95
N GLU A 92 6.35 14.25 13.33
CA GLU A 92 6.47 14.16 11.87
C GLU A 92 5.79 12.90 11.35
N ALA A 93 5.67 12.80 10.04
CA ALA A 93 5.13 11.66 9.33
C ALA A 93 5.98 11.34 8.10
N LEU A 94 5.95 10.09 7.65
CA LEU A 94 6.46 9.70 6.35
C LEU A 94 5.31 9.53 5.38
N PHE A 95 5.49 9.96 4.15
CA PHE A 95 4.54 9.75 3.06
C PHE A 95 5.26 9.15 1.86
N GLN A 96 4.71 8.10 1.29
CA GLN A 96 5.30 7.40 0.15
C GLN A 96 4.20 7.01 -0.81
N ILE A 97 4.54 6.89 -2.09
CA ILE A 97 3.59 6.53 -3.14
C ILE A 97 4.11 5.27 -3.84
N ALA A 98 3.21 4.32 -4.05
CA ALA A 98 3.48 3.06 -4.73
C ALA A 98 2.61 2.92 -5.97
N HIS A 99 3.22 2.57 -7.10
CA HIS A 99 2.53 2.42 -8.36
C HIS A 99 2.35 0.94 -8.72
N TYR A 100 1.11 0.47 -8.64
CA TYR A 100 0.69 -0.90 -8.94
C TYR A 100 -0.46 -0.94 -9.96
N TYR A 101 -0.62 0.10 -10.78
CA TYR A 101 -1.63 0.14 -11.83
C TYR A 101 -1.02 -0.18 -13.19
N SER A 102 -1.15 -1.43 -13.64
CA SER A 102 -0.41 -1.94 -14.80
C SER A 102 -0.83 -1.37 -16.16
N LEU A 103 -2.03 -0.76 -16.25
CA LEU A 103 -2.46 -0.08 -17.47
C LEU A 103 -1.68 1.22 -17.73
N TRP A 104 -1.08 1.80 -16.70
CA TRP A 104 -0.16 2.93 -16.82
C TRP A 104 1.28 2.43 -16.71
N SER A 105 2.08 2.61 -17.76
CA SER A 105 3.48 2.16 -17.72
C SER A 105 4.31 2.95 -16.69
N SER A 106 4.02 4.24 -16.58
CA SER A 106 4.61 5.12 -15.58
C SER A 106 3.79 6.39 -15.36
N VAL A 107 3.97 6.99 -14.19
CA VAL A 107 3.26 8.20 -13.78
C VAL A 107 4.21 9.27 -13.29
N ARG A 108 3.81 10.52 -13.47
CA ARG A 108 4.39 11.67 -12.79
C ARG A 108 3.58 11.96 -11.54
N VAL A 109 4.28 12.33 -10.45
CA VAL A 109 3.65 12.70 -9.19
C VAL A 109 4.01 14.13 -8.84
N LYS A 110 3.00 14.92 -8.47
CA LYS A 110 3.19 16.31 -8.07
C LYS A 110 2.37 16.64 -6.81
N ALA A 111 2.93 17.46 -5.93
CA ALA A 111 2.12 18.18 -4.95
C ALA A 111 1.27 19.22 -5.69
N ARG A 112 -0.05 19.21 -5.50
CA ARG A 112 -0.97 20.06 -6.27
C ARG A 112 -0.56 21.54 -6.32
N TYR A 113 -0.17 22.06 -5.16
CA TYR A 113 0.21 23.45 -4.97
C TYR A 113 1.72 23.63 -4.74
N GLY A 114 2.55 22.70 -5.23
CA GLY A 114 3.97 22.74 -4.97
C GLY A 114 4.78 22.00 -6.01
N ASP A 115 5.88 21.41 -5.54
CA ASP A 115 6.90 20.80 -6.37
C ASP A 115 6.47 19.45 -6.93
N GLN A 116 7.19 19.06 -7.99
CA GLN A 116 7.14 17.71 -8.50
C GLN A 116 7.84 16.78 -7.50
N LEU A 117 7.16 15.69 -7.13
CA LEU A 117 7.67 14.72 -6.17
C LEU A 117 8.40 13.58 -6.87
N GLU A 118 7.94 13.19 -8.06
CA GLU A 118 8.56 12.15 -8.88
C GLU A 118 8.28 12.39 -10.37
N GLU A 119 9.30 12.22 -11.21
CA GLU A 119 9.20 12.47 -12.66
C GLU A 119 8.69 11.25 -13.44
N ASP A 120 9.18 10.07 -13.08
CA ASP A 120 8.93 8.78 -13.76
C ASP A 120 8.79 7.65 -12.71
N LEU A 121 7.62 7.57 -12.08
CA LEU A 121 7.29 6.46 -11.18
C LEU A 121 6.77 5.28 -12.00
N ARG A 122 7.65 4.30 -12.25
CA ARG A 122 7.35 3.12 -13.06
C ARG A 122 6.42 2.15 -12.35
N TYR A 123 5.74 1.30 -13.13
CA TYR A 123 4.97 0.19 -12.58
C TYR A 123 5.82 -0.70 -11.66
N GLN A 124 5.23 -1.14 -10.55
CA GLN A 124 5.87 -1.89 -9.46
C GLN A 124 7.05 -1.17 -8.79
N SER A 125 7.03 0.16 -8.80
CA SER A 125 8.01 0.98 -8.07
C SER A 125 7.35 1.90 -7.06
N MET A 126 8.18 2.54 -6.23
CA MET A 126 7.76 3.43 -5.16
C MET A 126 8.67 4.65 -5.12
N THR A 127 8.11 5.79 -4.71
CA THR A 127 8.91 6.98 -4.43
C THR A 127 9.81 6.72 -3.22
N SER A 128 10.83 7.55 -3.03
CA SER A 128 11.48 7.63 -1.70
C SER A 128 10.46 8.12 -0.66
N PRO A 129 10.55 7.69 0.62
CA PRO A 129 9.73 8.25 1.69
C PRO A 129 9.98 9.75 1.85
N ILE A 130 8.90 10.52 1.87
CA ILE A 130 8.90 11.97 2.03
C ILE A 130 8.63 12.27 3.49
N LEU A 131 9.53 13.03 4.11
CA LEU A 131 9.35 13.48 5.49
C LEU A 131 8.45 14.71 5.52
N LEU A 132 7.40 14.66 6.34
CA LEU A 132 6.38 15.68 6.43
C LEU A 132 6.20 16.13 7.87
N TYR A 133 5.95 17.43 8.05
CA TYR A 133 5.36 17.91 9.30
C TYR A 133 3.96 17.30 9.48
N ALA A 134 3.58 17.01 10.73
CA ALA A 134 2.27 16.47 11.03
C ALA A 134 1.60 17.20 12.21
N PRO A 135 0.30 17.57 12.10
CA PRO A 135 -0.58 17.33 10.96
C PRO A 135 -0.36 18.33 9.80
N MET A 136 -0.53 17.86 8.56
CA MET A 136 -0.46 18.66 7.34
C MET A 136 -1.36 18.07 6.25
N ASP A 137 -2.07 18.92 5.51
CA ASP A 137 -2.84 18.50 4.33
C ASP A 137 -1.91 18.19 3.16
N ILE A 138 -2.17 17.06 2.48
CA ILE A 138 -1.30 16.54 1.42
C ILE A 138 -2.13 16.31 0.15
N PRO A 139 -2.37 17.37 -0.65
CA PRO A 139 -3.01 17.24 -1.95
C PRO A 139 -1.99 16.79 -3.00
N ILE A 140 -2.21 15.63 -3.62
CA ILE A 140 -1.33 15.03 -4.63
C ILE A 140 -2.09 14.86 -5.94
N ASP A 141 -1.46 15.24 -7.05
CA ASP A 141 -1.91 14.94 -8.39
C ASP A 141 -0.95 13.92 -9.03
N ILE A 142 -1.53 12.90 -9.66
CA ILE A 142 -0.82 11.82 -10.34
C ILE A 142 -1.29 11.82 -11.79
N THR A 143 -0.35 11.80 -12.74
CA THR A 143 -0.64 11.88 -14.16
C THR A 143 0.13 10.81 -14.93
N GLU A 144 -0.55 10.04 -15.76
CA GLU A 144 0.11 9.10 -16.67
C GLU A 144 0.97 9.86 -17.69
N ILE A 145 2.22 9.43 -17.86
CA ILE A 145 3.15 10.12 -18.76
C ILE A 145 2.73 9.99 -20.24
N LYS A 146 2.13 8.86 -20.62
CA LYS A 146 1.88 8.53 -22.02
C LYS A 146 0.59 9.16 -22.57
N HIS A 147 -0.52 9.04 -21.85
CA HIS A 147 -1.83 9.52 -22.32
C HIS A 147 -2.34 10.76 -21.56
N GLY A 148 -1.71 11.13 -20.44
CA GLY A 148 -2.06 12.33 -19.68
C GLY A 148 -3.29 12.18 -18.77
N ASP A 149 -3.83 10.96 -18.64
CA ASP A 149 -4.91 10.69 -17.69
C ASP A 149 -4.43 10.99 -16.26
N SER A 150 -5.33 11.52 -15.41
CA SER A 150 -4.95 11.97 -14.08
C SER A 150 -5.92 11.53 -12.99
N VAL A 151 -5.37 11.37 -11.79
CA VAL A 151 -6.13 11.10 -10.57
C VAL A 151 -5.52 11.93 -9.43
N SER A 152 -6.36 12.36 -8.50
CA SER A 152 -5.94 13.24 -7.42
C SER A 152 -6.36 12.72 -6.05
N LEU A 153 -5.47 12.90 -5.09
CA LEU A 153 -5.76 12.74 -3.67
C LEU A 153 -6.14 14.10 -3.10
N GLU A 154 -7.43 14.33 -2.84
CA GLU A 154 -7.91 15.67 -2.49
C GLU A 154 -8.16 15.94 -0.99
N LYS A 155 -8.10 14.92 -0.13
CA LYS A 155 -8.56 15.03 1.28
C LYS A 155 -7.81 14.12 2.24
N TYR A 156 -6.48 14.21 2.26
CA TYR A 156 -5.64 13.53 3.23
C TYR A 156 -4.89 14.52 4.12
N CYS A 157 -4.93 14.28 5.42
CA CYS A 157 -4.19 15.04 6.43
C CYS A 157 -3.29 14.07 7.18
N SER A 158 -1.98 14.33 7.21
CA SER A 158 -1.01 13.47 7.88
C SER A 158 -1.26 13.42 9.38
N LYS A 159 -0.83 12.31 9.99
CA LYS A 159 -0.87 12.10 11.43
C LYS A 159 0.54 11.93 11.97
N LYS A 160 0.78 12.45 13.16
CA LYS A 160 2.08 12.34 13.84
C LYS A 160 2.45 10.88 14.05
N ASN A 161 3.74 10.57 13.95
CA ASN A 161 4.30 9.24 14.17
C ASN A 161 3.67 8.18 13.25
N THR A 162 3.37 8.54 12.00
CA THR A 162 2.84 7.62 11.01
C THR A 162 3.70 7.54 9.77
N TRP A 163 3.72 6.39 9.12
CA TRP A 163 4.10 6.24 7.74
C TRP A 163 2.85 5.96 6.92
N THR A 164 2.65 6.74 5.86
CA THR A 164 1.51 6.61 4.95
C THR A 164 1.99 6.15 3.59
N LEU A 165 1.39 5.09 3.07
CA LEU A 165 1.60 4.61 1.72
C LEU A 165 0.35 4.85 0.88
N LEU A 166 0.47 5.66 -0.17
CA LEU A 166 -0.54 5.85 -1.20
C LEU A 166 -0.29 4.86 -2.33
N CYS A 167 -1.14 3.86 -2.48
CA CYS A 167 -1.08 2.88 -3.56
C CYS A 167 -1.99 3.29 -4.72
N ILE A 168 -1.46 3.32 -5.93
CA ILE A 168 -2.21 3.43 -7.18
C ILE A 168 -2.42 2.00 -7.68
N VAL A 169 -3.65 1.50 -7.74
CA VAL A 169 -3.93 0.11 -8.13
C VAL A 169 -4.95 -0.01 -9.26
N ASP A 170 -4.97 -1.18 -9.88
CA ASP A 170 -5.89 -1.56 -10.94
C ASP A 170 -7.30 -1.90 -10.42
N ASN A 171 -8.30 -1.23 -10.97
CA ASN A 171 -9.69 -1.67 -10.93
C ASN A 171 -10.50 -1.06 -12.09
N TYR A 172 -10.05 -1.29 -13.33
CA TYR A 172 -10.59 -0.70 -14.59
C TYR A 172 -10.44 0.82 -14.71
N ASN A 173 -10.23 1.53 -13.61
CA ASN A 173 -9.81 2.92 -13.48
C ASN A 173 -8.76 3.00 -12.37
N PRO A 174 -7.85 4.00 -12.39
CA PRO A 174 -6.87 4.18 -11.33
C PRO A 174 -7.57 4.46 -10.00
N LEU A 175 -7.42 3.55 -9.03
CA LEU A 175 -7.90 3.76 -7.66
C LEU A 175 -6.74 4.07 -6.73
N LEU A 176 -6.97 5.07 -5.87
CA LEU A 176 -6.04 5.51 -4.85
C LEU A 176 -6.42 4.89 -3.50
N HIS A 177 -5.52 4.09 -2.94
CA HIS A 177 -5.66 3.52 -1.60
C HIS A 177 -4.61 4.09 -0.65
N LEU A 178 -5.04 4.43 0.56
CA LEU A 178 -4.15 4.92 1.61
C LEU A 178 -4.02 3.89 2.73
N ILE A 179 -2.77 3.53 3.03
CA ILE A 179 -2.41 2.66 4.13
C ILE A 179 -1.62 3.49 5.14
N GLU A 180 -2.06 3.53 6.39
CA GLU A 180 -1.39 4.25 7.47
C GLU A 180 -0.79 3.24 8.46
N TYR A 181 0.53 3.26 8.62
CA TYR A 181 1.25 2.52 9.64
C TYR A 181 1.57 3.45 10.81
N VAL A 182 1.11 3.10 12.02
CA VAL A 182 1.30 3.92 13.23
C VAL A 182 2.45 3.35 14.06
N PHE A 183 3.51 4.13 14.23
CA PHE A 183 4.61 3.81 15.12
C PHE A 183 4.19 4.07 16.58
N THR A 184 4.56 3.17 17.48
CA THR A 184 4.19 3.19 18.92
C THR A 184 5.40 3.42 19.78
#